data_AF-Q565D0-F1
#
_entry.id   AF-Q565D0-F1
#
_cell.length_a   1.000
_cell.length_b   1.000
_cell.length_c   1.000
_cell.angle_alpha   90.00
_cell.angle_beta   90.00
_cell.angle_gamma   90.00
#
_symmetry.space_group_name_H-M   'P 1'
#
loop_
_entity.id
_entity.type
_entity.pdbx_description
1 polymer ?
#
loop_
_entity_poly.entity_id
_entity_poly.type
_entity_poly.pdbx_seq_one_letter_code
_entity_poly.pdbx_strand_id
1 'polypeptide(L)'
;MFHQILSSVVLFSSLVFMTNGQSCCGYPVDAINVSVMNVTAAAFQCSEPISIMCQVTSFAFTATGIAGFDGNGGHKFDIIEENEFQIDGALICNTNSEQWHLEKFSKEYKMFRCAYKLPNGTWITP
;
A
#
# COMPACT_ATOMS: atom_id res chain seq x y z
N MET A 1 28.35 62.58 22.32
CA MET A 1 27.04 62.04 22.75
C MET A 1 26.55 61.05 21.69
N PHE A 2 27.17 59.87 21.58
CA PHE A 2 26.76 58.83 20.63
C PHE A 2 26.66 57.52 21.40
N HIS A 3 25.50 57.29 22.02
CA HIS A 3 25.16 56.04 22.67
C HIS A 3 24.95 54.97 21.59
N GLN A 4 25.92 54.07 21.51
CA GLN A 4 25.77 52.61 21.44
C GLN A 4 24.45 52.13 20.81
N ILE A 5 24.53 51.91 19.50
CA ILE A 5 23.50 51.25 18.69
C ILE A 5 23.37 49.80 19.22
N LEU A 6 22.21 49.50 19.82
CA LEU A 6 21.80 48.18 20.29
C LEU A 6 21.88 47.17 19.12
N SER A 7 22.94 46.36 19.10
CA SER A 7 23.03 45.16 18.25
C SER A 7 22.06 44.09 18.75
N SER A 8 20.80 44.16 18.34
CA SER A 8 19.83 43.09 18.57
C SER A 8 20.02 42.01 17.50
N VAL A 9 21.03 41.15 17.67
CA VAL A 9 21.23 39.97 16.84
C VAL A 9 20.23 38.92 17.30
N VAL A 10 19.06 38.89 16.66
CA VAL A 10 18.03 37.88 16.85
C VAL A 10 18.56 36.57 16.26
N LEU A 11 19.13 35.72 17.11
CA LEU A 11 19.49 34.35 16.81
C LEU A 11 18.19 33.57 16.57
N PHE A 12 17.76 33.50 15.31
CA PHE A 12 16.80 32.50 14.85
C PHE A 12 17.46 31.13 15.01
N SER A 13 17.22 30.49 16.15
CA SER A 13 17.52 29.08 16.35
C SER A 13 16.63 28.29 15.39
N SER A 14 17.14 27.99 14.20
CA SER A 14 16.55 27.00 13.32
C SER A 14 16.51 25.68 14.07
N LEU A 15 15.34 25.33 14.62
CA LEU A 15 15.06 23.96 15.04
C LEU A 15 15.20 23.11 13.79
N VAL A 16 16.36 22.48 13.64
CA VAL A 16 16.56 21.38 12.71
C VAL A 16 15.66 20.27 13.24
N PHE A 17 14.45 20.18 12.68
CA PHE A 17 13.65 18.98 12.81
C PHE A 17 14.48 17.87 12.17
N MET A 18 15.26 17.17 13.00
CA MET A 18 15.68 15.82 12.70
C MET A 18 14.40 14.99 12.72
N THR A 19 13.56 15.14 11.69
CA THR A 19 12.67 14.04 11.35
C THR A 19 13.64 12.95 10.95
N ASN A 20 13.85 11.99 11.85
CA ASN A 20 14.12 10.63 11.42
C ASN A 20 12.97 10.34 10.46
N GLY A 21 13.14 10.66 9.18
CA GLY A 21 12.12 10.50 8.16
C GLY A 21 11.95 9.01 8.02
N GLN A 22 11.12 8.42 8.88
CA GLN A 22 10.73 7.03 8.75
C GLN A 22 10.16 6.92 7.34
N SER A 23 10.82 6.14 6.50
CA SER A 23 10.32 5.87 5.16
C SER A 23 8.98 5.15 5.32
N CYS A 24 7.91 5.83 4.95
CA CYS A 24 6.56 5.28 4.98
C CYS A 24 6.27 4.65 3.64
N CYS A 25 5.72 3.43 3.63
CA CYS A 25 5.12 2.93 2.40
C CYS A 25 3.84 3.70 2.10
N GLY A 26 3.59 3.99 0.82
CA GLY A 26 2.29 4.48 0.35
C GLY A 26 1.21 3.40 0.48
N TYR A 27 -0.05 3.80 0.46
CA TYR A 27 -1.17 2.87 0.57
C TYR A 27 -1.15 1.81 -0.57
N PRO A 28 -1.16 0.49 -0.27
CA PRO A 28 -0.88 -0.56 -1.25
C PRO A 28 -2.09 -1.02 -2.05
N VAL A 29 -3.31 -0.63 -1.70
CA VAL A 29 -4.50 -1.21 -2.33
C VAL A 29 -5.20 -0.19 -3.19
N ASP A 30 -5.47 -0.55 -4.44
CA ASP A 30 -6.41 0.20 -5.26
C ASP A 30 -7.82 -0.32 -4.95
N ALA A 31 -8.63 0.52 -4.29
CA ALA A 31 -9.88 0.13 -3.64
C ALA A 31 -11.00 -0.26 -4.63
N ILE A 32 -10.74 -0.29 -5.93
CA ILE A 32 -11.72 -0.72 -6.93
C ILE A 32 -12.07 -2.20 -6.68
N ASN A 33 -13.31 -2.43 -6.21
CA ASN A 33 -13.88 -3.75 -5.92
C ASN A 33 -13.17 -4.56 -4.83
N VAL A 34 -12.40 -3.93 -3.94
CA VAL A 34 -11.85 -4.60 -2.75
C VAL A 34 -12.91 -4.58 -1.64
N SER A 35 -13.18 -5.75 -1.06
CA SER A 35 -14.41 -5.96 -0.30
C SER A 35 -14.32 -5.54 1.16
N VAL A 36 -13.17 -5.74 1.81
CA VAL A 36 -12.94 -5.33 3.19
C VAL A 36 -11.50 -4.91 3.37
N MET A 37 -11.32 -3.73 3.96
CA MET A 37 -10.05 -3.24 4.46
C MET A 37 -10.26 -2.75 5.89
N ASN A 38 -9.33 -3.07 6.78
CA ASN A 38 -9.33 -2.55 8.16
C ASN A 38 -9.08 -1.03 8.20
N VAL A 39 -8.40 -0.49 7.20
CA VAL A 39 -8.04 0.92 7.07
C VAL A 39 -8.32 1.39 5.65
N THR A 40 -8.92 2.58 5.49
CA THR A 40 -9.15 3.19 4.18
C THR A 40 -7.94 4.03 3.77
N ALA A 41 -7.77 4.31 2.47
CA ALA A 41 -6.68 5.15 1.98
C ALA A 41 -6.63 6.54 2.64
N ALA A 42 -7.79 7.09 3.03
CA ALA A 42 -7.89 8.39 3.70
C ALA A 42 -7.53 8.35 5.19
N ALA A 43 -7.69 7.19 5.84
CA ALA A 43 -7.38 7.00 7.26
C ALA A 43 -5.97 6.43 7.49
N PHE A 44 -5.31 5.94 6.43
CA PHE A 44 -3.98 5.36 6.47
C PHE A 44 -2.93 6.37 6.91
N GLN A 45 -2.10 5.99 7.90
CA GLN A 45 -1.14 6.90 8.51
C GLN A 45 0.29 6.69 8.01
N CYS A 46 0.85 5.49 8.16
CA CYS A 46 2.18 5.12 7.69
C CYS A 46 2.46 3.65 7.99
N SER A 47 2.76 2.85 6.97
CA SER A 47 3.29 1.48 7.09
C SER A 47 2.52 0.53 8.04
N GLU A 48 1.28 0.87 8.41
CA GLU A 48 0.45 0.01 9.27
C GLU A 48 -0.02 -1.22 8.49
N PRO A 49 -0.09 -2.40 9.12
CA PRO A 49 -0.59 -3.60 8.45
C PRO A 49 -2.01 -3.40 7.90
N ILE A 50 -2.20 -3.77 6.64
CA ILE A 50 -3.48 -3.63 5.96
C ILE A 50 -4.03 -5.02 5.63
N SER A 51 -5.26 -5.29 6.05
CA SER A 51 -5.96 -6.48 5.60
C SER A 51 -6.59 -6.23 4.23
N ILE A 52 -6.40 -7.16 3.30
CA ILE A 52 -7.11 -7.20 2.02
C ILE A 52 -7.97 -8.45 1.98
N MET A 53 -9.22 -8.30 1.51
CA MET A 53 -10.12 -9.42 1.26
C MET A 53 -10.70 -9.32 -0.15
N CYS A 54 -10.57 -10.42 -0.89
CA CYS A 54 -11.08 -10.60 -2.24
C CYS A 54 -12.12 -11.72 -2.23
N GLN A 55 -13.26 -11.47 -2.87
CA GLN A 55 -14.34 -12.45 -2.98
C GLN A 55 -14.85 -12.45 -4.41
N VAL A 56 -15.28 -13.61 -4.90
CA VAL A 56 -15.95 -13.73 -6.19
C VAL A 56 -17.24 -12.92 -6.15
N THR A 57 -17.37 -11.96 -7.07
CA THR A 57 -18.51 -11.05 -7.13
C THR A 57 -19.59 -11.47 -8.13
N SER A 58 -19.33 -12.50 -8.95
CA SER A 58 -20.28 -12.98 -9.94
C SER A 58 -20.02 -14.43 -10.36
N PHE A 59 -21.06 -15.11 -10.87
CA PHE A 59 -20.95 -16.45 -11.46
C PHE A 59 -20.14 -16.51 -12.77
N ALA A 60 -19.66 -15.35 -13.27
CA ALA A 60 -18.79 -15.30 -14.43
C ALA A 60 -17.34 -15.70 -14.11
N PHE A 61 -16.99 -15.82 -12.82
CA PHE A 61 -15.64 -16.16 -12.38
C PHE A 61 -15.63 -17.52 -11.66
N THR A 62 -14.55 -18.27 -11.87
CA THR A 62 -14.34 -19.59 -11.25
C THR A 62 -13.51 -19.54 -9.98
N ALA A 63 -12.78 -18.45 -9.77
CA ALA A 63 -11.97 -18.20 -8.59
C ALA A 63 -11.69 -16.70 -8.42
N THR A 64 -11.23 -16.32 -7.23
CA THR A 64 -10.63 -15.01 -6.95
C THR A 64 -9.21 -15.18 -6.44
N GLY A 65 -8.41 -14.13 -6.51
CA GLY A 65 -7.05 -14.12 -5.97
C GLY A 65 -6.59 -12.73 -5.60
N ILE A 66 -5.44 -12.68 -4.94
CA ILE A 66 -4.73 -11.44 -4.62
C ILE A 66 -3.62 -11.28 -5.65
N ALA A 67 -3.70 -10.21 -6.43
CA ALA A 67 -2.71 -9.86 -7.45
C ALA A 67 -1.74 -8.79 -6.96
N GLY A 68 -0.44 -9.02 -7.15
CA GLY A 68 0.62 -8.05 -6.88
C GLY A 68 1.14 -7.40 -8.16
N PHE A 69 1.45 -6.10 -8.10
CA PHE A 69 1.97 -5.31 -9.20
C PHE A 69 3.30 -4.65 -8.82
N ASP A 70 4.33 -4.83 -9.64
CA ASP A 70 5.66 -4.22 -9.43
C ASP A 70 5.66 -2.69 -9.67
N GLY A 71 4.58 -2.15 -10.25
CA GLY A 71 4.38 -0.72 -10.49
C GLY A 71 2.93 -0.30 -10.23
N ASN A 72 2.56 0.91 -10.64
CA ASN A 72 1.26 1.53 -10.33
C ASN A 72 0.08 0.96 -11.16
N GLY A 73 -0.07 -0.36 -11.25
CA GLY A 73 -1.31 -0.99 -11.75
C GLY A 73 -1.37 -1.18 -13.27
N GLY A 74 -0.24 -1.53 -13.90
CA GLY A 74 -0.18 -1.90 -15.31
C GLY A 74 -0.78 -3.29 -15.61
N HIS A 75 -0.65 -3.78 -16.84
CA HIS A 75 -1.21 -5.09 -17.24
C HIS A 75 -0.43 -6.31 -16.74
N LYS A 76 0.75 -6.11 -16.16
CA LYS A 76 1.57 -7.19 -15.60
C LYS A 76 1.36 -7.27 -14.10
N PHE A 77 0.90 -8.42 -13.66
CA PHE A 77 0.69 -8.76 -12.26
C PHE A 77 1.00 -10.24 -12.04
N ASP A 78 1.28 -10.59 -10.80
CA ASP A 78 1.36 -11.97 -10.36
C ASP A 78 0.13 -12.30 -9.52
N ILE A 79 -0.44 -13.50 -9.70
CA ILE A 79 -1.38 -14.06 -8.74
C ILE A 79 -0.56 -14.69 -7.61
N ILE A 80 -0.68 -14.14 -6.41
CA ILE A 80 0.14 -14.54 -5.26
C ILE A 80 -0.57 -15.65 -4.47
N GLU A 81 -1.88 -15.50 -4.28
CA GLU A 81 -2.73 -16.45 -3.58
C GLU A 81 -4.10 -16.47 -4.27
N GLU A 82 -4.73 -17.65 -4.40
CA GLU A 82 -6.03 -17.84 -5.04
C GLU A 82 -6.94 -18.77 -4.21
N ASN A 83 -8.26 -18.57 -4.31
CA ASN A 83 -9.27 -19.47 -3.76
C ASN A 83 -10.56 -19.43 -4.60
N GLU A 84 -11.41 -20.44 -4.49
CA GLU A 84 -12.63 -20.57 -5.28
C GLU A 84 -13.64 -19.44 -5.01
N PHE A 85 -13.81 -19.02 -3.76
CA PHE A 85 -14.88 -18.08 -3.36
C PHE A 85 -14.36 -16.80 -2.72
N GLN A 86 -13.45 -16.93 -1.75
CA GLN A 86 -12.95 -15.79 -0.98
C GLN A 86 -11.54 -16.06 -0.49
N ILE A 87 -10.72 -15.01 -0.45
CA ILE A 87 -9.39 -15.04 0.15
C ILE A 87 -9.09 -13.74 0.87
N ASP A 88 -8.35 -13.84 1.96
CA ASP A 88 -7.88 -12.71 2.74
C ASP A 88 -6.39 -12.83 3.05
N GLY A 89 -5.76 -11.70 3.30
CA GLY A 89 -4.36 -11.63 3.68
C GLY A 89 -4.00 -10.30 4.33
N ALA A 90 -2.91 -10.31 5.10
CA ALA A 90 -2.32 -9.11 5.68
C ALA A 90 -1.17 -8.62 4.81
N LEU A 91 -1.16 -7.34 4.47
CA LEU A 91 -0.11 -6.65 3.73
C LEU A 91 0.82 -5.96 4.71
N ILE A 92 2.10 -6.27 4.61
CA ILE A 92 3.17 -5.75 5.45
C ILE A 92 4.12 -4.89 4.61
N CYS A 93 4.41 -3.69 5.09
CA CYS A 93 5.33 -2.77 4.44
C CYS A 93 6.77 -3.11 4.80
N ASN A 94 7.65 -3.21 3.79
CA ASN A 94 9.07 -3.07 3.95
C ASN A 94 9.46 -1.59 3.77
N THR A 95 9.79 -0.93 4.87
CA THR A 95 10.15 0.50 4.88
C THR A 95 11.46 0.78 4.13
N ASN A 96 12.34 -0.20 3.94
CA ASN A 96 13.60 0.01 3.21
C ASN A 96 13.40 0.08 1.70
N SER A 97 12.48 -0.72 1.14
CA SER A 97 12.16 -0.73 -0.29
C SER A 97 10.94 0.12 -0.65
N GLU A 98 10.18 0.55 0.36
CA GLU A 98 8.88 1.20 0.23
C GLU A 98 7.91 0.36 -0.62
N GLN A 99 7.91 -0.95 -0.35
CA GLN A 99 7.06 -1.94 -1.01
C GLN A 99 6.38 -2.83 0.02
N TRP A 100 5.40 -3.57 -0.44
CA TRP A 100 4.52 -4.37 0.38
C TRP A 100 4.58 -5.83 -0.03
N HIS A 101 4.38 -6.72 0.92
CA HIS A 101 4.22 -8.14 0.66
C HIS A 101 3.04 -8.67 1.48
N LEU A 102 2.44 -9.77 1.03
CA LEU A 102 1.53 -10.54 1.87
C LEU A 102 2.34 -11.20 2.99
N GLU A 103 1.85 -11.21 4.23
CA GLU A 103 2.58 -11.72 5.40
C GLU A 103 3.16 -13.14 5.20
N LYS A 104 2.42 -14.00 4.48
CA LYS A 104 2.83 -15.38 4.18
C LYS A 104 3.92 -15.50 3.12
N PHE A 105 4.21 -14.44 2.37
CA PHE A 105 5.07 -14.45 1.18
C PHE A 105 6.13 -13.36 1.27
N SER A 106 7.33 -13.61 0.73
CA SER A 106 8.43 -12.64 0.80
C SER A 106 8.57 -11.74 -0.44
N LYS A 107 7.82 -12.00 -1.51
CA LYS A 107 7.91 -11.20 -2.74
C LYS A 107 7.17 -9.88 -2.54
N GLU A 108 7.87 -8.80 -2.86
CA GLU A 108 7.40 -7.44 -2.67
C GLU A 108 6.80 -6.86 -3.95
N TYR A 109 5.81 -5.99 -3.76
CA TYR A 109 5.04 -5.33 -4.80
C TYR A 109 4.74 -3.88 -4.39
N LYS A 110 4.51 -3.01 -5.36
CA LYS A 110 4.11 -1.62 -5.10
C LYS A 110 2.63 -1.51 -4.73
N MET A 111 1.79 -2.39 -5.28
CA MET A 111 0.36 -2.39 -4.99
C MET A 111 -0.30 -3.75 -5.23
N PHE A 112 -1.52 -3.87 -4.73
CA PHE A 112 -2.34 -5.08 -4.73
C PHE A 112 -3.75 -4.78 -5.22
N ARG A 113 -4.36 -5.74 -5.92
CA ARG A 113 -5.77 -5.74 -6.31
C ARG A 113 -6.36 -7.14 -6.14
N CYS A 114 -7.68 -7.20 -6.11
CA CYS A 114 -8.37 -8.46 -6.34
C CYS A 114 -8.30 -8.83 -7.83
N ALA A 115 -8.04 -10.11 -8.08
CA ALA A 115 -8.10 -10.70 -9.40
C ALA A 115 -9.21 -11.74 -9.47
N TYR A 116 -9.67 -12.00 -10.69
CA TYR A 116 -10.76 -12.93 -10.98
C TYR A 116 -10.37 -13.86 -12.12
N LYS A 117 -10.63 -15.15 -11.94
CA LYS A 117 -10.34 -16.18 -12.93
C LYS A 117 -11.57 -16.41 -13.80
N LEU A 118 -11.41 -16.24 -15.10
CA LEU A 118 -12.45 -16.56 -16.08
C LEU A 118 -12.54 -18.09 -16.28
N PRO A 119 -13.65 -18.60 -16.86
CA PRO A 119 -13.80 -20.03 -17.12
C PRO A 119 -12.75 -20.62 -18.07
N ASN A 120 -12.12 -19.78 -18.91
CA ASN A 120 -11.01 -20.20 -19.78
C ASN A 120 -9.64 -20.22 -19.07
N GLY A 121 -9.58 -19.94 -17.77
CA GLY A 121 -8.36 -19.91 -16.97
C GLY A 121 -7.60 -18.58 -16.98
N THR A 122 -8.02 -17.60 -17.79
CA THR A 122 -7.39 -16.28 -17.82
C THR A 122 -7.73 -15.48 -16.56
N TRP A 123 -6.72 -14.79 -16.02
CA TRP A 123 -6.88 -13.87 -14.91
C TRP A 123 -7.09 -12.44 -15.41
N ILE A 124 -8.02 -11.73 -14.75
CA ILE A 124 -8.23 -10.30 -14.95
C ILE A 124 -8.22 -9.58 -13.60
N THR A 125 -7.81 -8.32 -13.61
CA THR A 125 -8.02 -7.39 -12.50
C THR A 125 -8.91 -6.24 -12.98
N PRO A 126 -9.73 -5.64 -12.10
CA PRO A 126 -10.40 -4.38 -12.39
C PRO A 126 -9.42 -3.26 -12.79
#